data_AF-A0A2V9PA36-F1
#
_entry.id   AF-A0A2V9PA36-F1
#
_cell.length_a   1.000
_cell.length_b   1.000
_cell.length_c   1.000
_cell.angle_alpha   90.00
_cell.angle_beta   90.00
_cell.angle_gamma   90.00
#
_symmetry.space_group_name_H-M   'P 1'
#
loop_
_entity.id
_entity.type
_entity.pdbx_description
1 polymer ?
#
loop_
_entity_poly.entity_id
_entity_poly.type
_entity_poly.pdbx_seq_one_letter_code
_entity_poly.pdbx_strand_id
1 'polypeptide(L)'
;MFALFAQKQISEAPKIALLLLVLGLPAVAQKPTIQLIPFTSVFLPAEAACGFDVLATPQAGRPNKERLIQFNNTAIIAGPLFVTLKNLSTGKTINLNISGPTRIGFSGTTAQFLGPFVIPLPADVATAAGLPLLSLTHGRVVVTLDQQGNISSIQSATGTVQDVCQLLQ
;
A
#
# COMPACT_ATOMS: atom_id res chain seq x y z
N MET A 1 38.46 32.69 74.65
CA MET A 1 37.59 31.51 74.74
C MET A 1 36.74 31.50 73.47
N PHE A 2 36.84 30.39 72.72
CA PHE A 2 36.13 29.95 71.51
C PHE A 2 34.74 30.59 71.26
N ALA A 3 34.25 30.80 70.03
CA ALA A 3 34.42 30.04 68.80
C ALA A 3 34.09 30.86 67.54
N LEU A 4 34.75 30.52 66.43
CA LEU A 4 34.25 30.70 65.05
C LEU A 4 32.86 30.09 64.90
N PHE A 5 31.97 30.70 64.10
CA PHE A 5 31.09 29.94 63.19
C PHE A 5 30.58 30.80 62.01
N ALA A 6 31.06 30.40 60.83
CA ALA A 6 30.39 30.32 59.52
C ALA A 6 29.47 31.47 59.04
N GLN A 7 30.04 32.28 58.13
CA GLN A 7 29.34 33.10 57.16
C GLN A 7 28.68 32.20 56.10
N LYS A 8 27.37 31.95 56.24
CA LYS A 8 26.59 31.16 55.28
C LYS A 8 26.20 32.05 54.09
N GLN A 9 27.00 32.02 53.02
CA GLN A 9 26.57 32.50 51.72
C GLN A 9 25.41 31.63 51.22
N ILE A 10 24.21 32.21 51.14
CA ILE A 10 23.11 31.61 50.40
C ILE A 10 23.13 32.24 49.02
N SER A 11 23.71 31.46 48.12
CA SER A 11 23.83 31.62 46.69
C SER A 11 22.56 32.17 46.02
N GLU A 12 22.73 33.21 45.20
CA GLU A 12 21.78 33.65 44.18
C GLU A 12 21.55 32.48 43.19
N ALA A 13 20.56 31.65 43.46
CA ALA A 13 20.17 30.59 42.54
C ALA A 13 19.57 31.21 41.27
N PRO A 14 20.02 30.82 40.07
CA PRO A 14 19.65 31.48 38.83
C PRO A 14 18.19 31.16 38.49
N LYS A 15 17.43 32.21 38.15
CA LYS A 15 16.07 32.17 37.60
C LYS A 15 16.02 31.54 36.19
N ILE A 16 16.63 30.37 35.99
CA ILE A 16 16.65 29.63 34.72
C ILE A 16 16.16 28.20 34.96
N ALA A 17 15.01 28.06 35.61
CA ALA A 17 14.31 26.77 35.75
C ALA A 17 12.87 26.85 35.23
N LEU A 18 12.56 27.84 34.37
CA LEU A 18 11.22 28.11 33.86
C LEU A 18 11.19 28.18 32.32
N LEU A 19 11.97 27.34 31.63
CA LEU A 19 12.02 27.32 30.16
C LEU A 19 12.12 25.91 29.55
N LEU A 20 11.50 24.91 30.20
CA LEU A 20 11.40 23.53 29.66
C LEU A 20 9.96 23.01 29.54
N LEU A 21 8.95 23.89 29.68
CA LEU A 21 7.52 23.50 29.62
C LEU A 21 6.83 23.78 28.28
N VAL A 22 7.53 24.30 27.28
CA VAL A 22 6.97 24.56 25.94
C VAL A 22 7.47 23.48 24.99
N LEU A 23 6.56 22.92 24.19
CA LEU A 23 6.74 21.94 23.09
C LEU A 23 6.31 20.49 23.35
N GLY A 24 5.58 20.20 24.43
CA GLY A 24 4.69 19.04 24.46
C GLY A 24 3.41 19.28 23.67
N LEU A 25 3.49 19.69 22.39
CA LEU A 25 2.29 19.67 21.55
C LEU A 25 1.83 18.21 21.49
N PRO A 26 0.58 17.88 21.85
CA PRO A 26 0.09 16.54 21.62
C PRO A 26 0.24 16.29 20.12
N ALA A 27 1.02 15.25 19.76
CA ALA A 27 1.01 14.77 18.39
C ALA A 27 -0.44 14.37 18.10
N VAL A 28 -1.14 15.21 17.33
CA VAL A 28 -2.50 14.93 16.86
C VAL A 28 -2.36 13.79 15.86
N ALA A 29 -2.30 12.56 16.38
CA ALA A 29 -2.32 11.36 15.57
C ALA A 29 -3.75 11.23 15.02
N GLN A 30 -3.92 11.64 13.77
CA GLN A 30 -5.20 11.51 13.07
C GLN A 30 -5.59 10.04 13.04
N LYS A 31 -6.78 9.74 13.58
CA LYS A 31 -7.32 8.38 13.59
C LYS A 31 -7.49 7.89 12.15
N PRO A 32 -7.09 6.64 11.81
CA PRO A 32 -7.32 6.12 10.48
C PRO A 32 -8.80 5.98 10.17
N THR A 33 -9.14 6.22 8.90
CA THR A 33 -10.47 5.92 8.36
C THR A 33 -10.52 4.44 7.99
N ILE A 34 -11.59 3.74 8.37
CA ILE A 34 -11.80 2.34 8.01
C ILE A 34 -13.10 2.23 7.23
N GLN A 35 -13.03 1.72 6.00
CA GLN A 35 -14.18 1.53 5.13
C GLN A 35 -14.18 0.11 4.57
N LEU A 36 -15.35 -0.54 4.54
CA LEU A 36 -15.52 -1.80 3.81
C LEU A 36 -15.52 -1.50 2.29
N ILE A 37 -14.68 -2.21 1.54
CA ILE A 37 -14.55 -2.08 0.09
C ILE A 37 -14.82 -3.44 -0.56
N PRO A 38 -16.10 -3.84 -0.73
CA PRO A 38 -16.39 -5.08 -1.41
C PRO A 38 -15.93 -4.99 -2.87
N PHE A 39 -15.15 -5.97 -3.32
CA PHE A 39 -14.75 -6.07 -4.71
C PHE A 39 -15.99 -6.29 -5.58
N THR A 40 -16.08 -5.55 -6.68
CA THR A 40 -17.10 -5.73 -7.71
C THR A 40 -16.46 -6.30 -8.97
N SER A 41 -17.27 -6.80 -9.90
CA SER A 41 -16.73 -7.31 -11.15
C SER A 41 -16.02 -6.20 -11.93
N VAL A 42 -14.84 -6.52 -12.47
CA VAL A 42 -14.02 -5.61 -13.28
C VAL A 42 -13.78 -6.28 -14.64
N PHE A 43 -14.02 -5.51 -15.70
CA PHE A 43 -13.69 -5.90 -17.06
C PHE A 43 -12.35 -5.29 -17.45
N LEU A 44 -11.43 -6.12 -17.93
CA LEU A 44 -10.15 -5.70 -18.48
C LEU A 44 -10.15 -5.98 -19.98
N PRO A 45 -10.12 -4.94 -20.83
CA PRO A 45 -10.09 -5.13 -22.28
C PRO A 45 -8.77 -5.76 -22.72
N ALA A 46 -8.79 -6.44 -23.87
CA ALA A 46 -7.64 -7.14 -24.44
C ALA A 46 -6.34 -6.31 -24.45
N GLU A 47 -6.43 -5.02 -24.78
CA GLU A 47 -5.28 -4.11 -24.90
C GLU A 47 -4.67 -3.75 -23.54
N ALA A 48 -5.44 -3.87 -22.45
CA ALA A 48 -5.02 -3.54 -21.09
C ALA A 48 -4.64 -4.78 -20.25
N ALA A 49 -4.80 -5.99 -20.80
CA ALA A 49 -4.55 -7.24 -20.09
C ALA A 49 -3.72 -8.22 -20.90
N CYS A 50 -4.34 -9.19 -21.57
CA CYS A 50 -3.66 -10.40 -22.01
C CYS A 50 -3.70 -10.63 -23.52
N GLY A 51 -4.08 -9.62 -24.30
CA GLY A 51 -4.44 -9.78 -25.71
C GLY A 51 -5.80 -10.44 -25.93
N PHE A 52 -6.55 -10.66 -24.85
CA PHE A 52 -7.94 -11.10 -24.83
C PHE A 52 -8.66 -10.46 -23.64
N ASP A 53 -9.98 -10.34 -23.75
CA ASP A 53 -10.81 -9.77 -22.69
C ASP A 53 -10.83 -10.67 -21.45
N VAL A 54 -10.59 -10.05 -20.29
CA VAL A 54 -10.60 -10.72 -18.98
C VAL A 54 -11.69 -10.14 -18.11
N LEU A 55 -12.57 -11.02 -17.60
CA LEU A 55 -13.54 -10.65 -16.57
C LEU A 55 -13.05 -11.14 -15.21
N ALA A 56 -12.84 -10.20 -14.28
CA ALA A 56 -12.58 -10.47 -12.88
C ALA A 56 -13.87 -10.35 -12.08
N THR A 57 -14.24 -11.38 -11.31
CA THR A 57 -15.45 -11.36 -10.46
C THR A 57 -15.12 -11.88 -9.06
N PRO A 58 -15.81 -11.40 -8.00
CA PRO A 58 -15.76 -12.08 -6.71
C PRO A 58 -16.10 -13.57 -6.87
N GLN A 59 -15.31 -14.44 -6.25
CA GLN A 59 -15.56 -15.87 -6.33
C GLN A 59 -16.85 -16.23 -5.57
N ALA A 60 -17.79 -16.90 -6.25
CA ALA A 60 -19.06 -17.31 -5.65
C ALA A 60 -18.84 -18.16 -4.39
N GLY A 61 -19.61 -17.89 -3.34
CA GLY A 61 -19.54 -18.61 -2.06
C GLY A 61 -18.29 -18.32 -1.21
N ARG A 62 -17.39 -17.43 -1.64
CA ARG A 62 -16.21 -17.02 -0.86
C ARG A 62 -16.40 -15.65 -0.21
N PRO A 63 -15.70 -15.36 0.91
CA PRO A 63 -15.78 -14.05 1.52
C PRO A 63 -15.22 -12.95 0.59
N ASN A 64 -15.94 -11.84 0.53
CA ASN A 64 -15.54 -10.59 -0.14
C ASN A 64 -15.71 -9.45 0.88
N LYS A 65 -14.75 -9.34 1.80
CA LYS A 65 -14.87 -8.49 3.00
C LYS A 65 -13.62 -7.66 3.25
N GLU A 66 -12.96 -7.23 2.18
CA GLU A 66 -11.83 -6.32 2.29
C GLU A 66 -12.23 -4.96 2.86
N ARG A 67 -11.27 -4.35 3.55
CA ARG A 67 -11.38 -3.06 4.20
C ARG A 67 -10.21 -2.21 3.78
N LEU A 68 -10.49 -0.96 3.43
CA LEU A 68 -9.50 0.08 3.28
C LEU A 68 -9.30 0.75 4.63
N ILE A 69 -8.10 0.69 5.15
CA ILE A 69 -7.64 1.39 6.34
C ILE A 69 -6.71 2.51 5.86
N GLN A 70 -7.22 3.73 5.81
CA GLN A 70 -6.51 4.87 5.26
C GLN A 70 -5.89 5.72 6.37
N PHE A 71 -4.61 6.04 6.17
CA PHE A 71 -3.83 7.03 6.92
C PHE A 71 -3.45 8.16 5.93
N ASN A 72 -2.75 9.20 6.39
CA ASN A 72 -2.45 10.38 5.56
C ASN A 72 -1.72 10.01 4.25
N ASN A 73 -0.59 9.31 4.33
CA ASN A 73 0.25 8.97 3.16
C ASN A 73 0.35 7.46 2.92
N THR A 74 -0.42 6.66 3.65
CA THR A 74 -0.40 5.21 3.55
C THR A 74 -1.81 4.66 3.65
N ALA A 75 -2.03 3.51 3.02
CA ALA A 75 -3.26 2.76 3.14
C ALA A 75 -2.96 1.28 3.33
N ILE A 76 -3.88 0.57 3.97
CA ILE A 76 -3.83 -0.88 4.08
C ILE A 76 -5.16 -1.41 3.56
N ILE A 77 -5.10 -2.25 2.53
CA ILE A 77 -6.22 -3.08 2.12
C ILE A 77 -6.08 -4.41 2.84
N ALA A 78 -7.05 -4.75 3.68
CA ALA A 78 -6.98 -5.94 4.53
C ALA A 78 -8.32 -6.67 4.58
N GLY A 79 -8.25 -7.99 4.66
CA GLY A 79 -9.42 -8.86 4.73
C GLY A 79 -9.41 -9.91 3.61
N PRO A 80 -10.40 -10.80 3.61
CA PRO A 80 -10.46 -11.86 2.62
C PRO A 80 -11.02 -11.35 1.30
N LEU A 81 -10.30 -11.66 0.21
CA LEU A 81 -10.76 -11.48 -1.16
C LEU A 81 -10.30 -12.66 -2.03
N PHE A 82 -11.28 -13.28 -2.68
CA PHE A 82 -11.11 -14.36 -3.64
C PHE A 82 -11.75 -13.92 -4.96
N VAL A 83 -10.99 -14.02 -6.05
CA VAL A 83 -11.41 -13.54 -7.37
C VAL A 83 -11.33 -14.67 -8.36
N THR A 84 -12.37 -14.82 -9.17
CA THR A 84 -12.34 -15.65 -10.38
C THR A 84 -12.01 -14.75 -11.56
N LEU A 85 -10.95 -15.08 -12.28
CA LEU A 85 -10.63 -14.46 -13.57
C LEU A 85 -11.07 -15.38 -14.69
N LYS A 86 -11.69 -14.83 -15.72
CA LYS A 86 -12.17 -15.57 -16.90
C LYS A 86 -11.64 -14.94 -18.18
N ASN A 87 -11.01 -15.75 -19.03
CA ASN A 87 -10.78 -15.42 -20.43
C ASN A 87 -12.11 -15.52 -21.18
N LEU A 88 -12.61 -14.40 -21.72
CA LEU A 88 -13.91 -14.39 -22.39
C LEU A 88 -13.88 -15.01 -23.79
N SER A 89 -12.69 -15.14 -24.40
CA SER A 89 -12.52 -15.79 -25.70
C SER A 89 -12.59 -17.32 -25.58
N THR A 90 -11.90 -17.90 -24.59
CA THR A 90 -11.81 -19.37 -24.43
C THR A 90 -12.76 -19.93 -23.38
N GLY A 91 -13.28 -19.08 -22.48
CA GLY A 91 -14.06 -19.49 -21.32
C GLY A 91 -13.22 -20.03 -20.15
N LYS A 92 -11.89 -20.12 -20.29
CA LYS A 92 -10.99 -20.60 -19.23
C LYS A 92 -11.07 -19.71 -18.00
N THR A 93 -11.11 -20.32 -16.82
CA THR A 93 -11.16 -19.61 -15.54
C THR A 93 -10.04 -20.03 -14.61
N ILE A 94 -9.53 -19.09 -13.83
CA ILE A 94 -8.67 -19.35 -12.68
C ILE A 94 -9.23 -18.67 -11.43
N ASN A 95 -8.96 -19.26 -10.26
CA ASN A 95 -9.33 -18.68 -8.97
C ASN A 95 -8.08 -18.19 -8.26
N LEU A 96 -8.08 -16.91 -7.87
CA LEU A 96 -7.00 -16.26 -7.17
C LEU A 96 -7.42 -15.92 -5.75
N ASN A 97 -6.51 -16.13 -4.81
CA ASN A 97 -6.61 -15.60 -3.46
C ASN A 97 -5.74 -14.35 -3.38
N ILE A 98 -6.36 -13.18 -3.25
CA ILE A 98 -5.67 -11.90 -3.11
C ILE A 98 -5.98 -11.26 -1.75
N SER A 99 -6.31 -12.09 -0.75
CA SER A 99 -6.59 -11.63 0.60
C SER A 99 -5.40 -10.88 1.18
N GLY A 100 -5.63 -9.63 1.59
CA GLY A 100 -4.62 -8.78 2.20
C GLY A 100 -3.98 -9.35 3.49
N PRO A 101 -2.95 -8.66 4.01
CA PRO A 101 -2.79 -7.22 3.86
C PRO A 101 -1.94 -6.80 2.66
N THR A 102 -2.43 -5.81 1.91
CA THR A 102 -1.65 -5.02 0.97
C THR A 102 -1.48 -3.61 1.52
N ARG A 103 -0.23 -3.22 1.76
CA ARG A 103 0.15 -1.89 2.21
C ARG A 103 0.52 -1.04 1.01
N ILE A 104 -0.05 0.15 0.96
CA ILE A 104 0.18 1.15 -0.07
C ILE A 104 0.81 2.36 0.61
N GLY A 105 1.92 2.87 0.08
CA GLY A 105 2.58 4.07 0.57
C GLY A 105 2.87 5.03 -0.56
N PHE A 106 2.69 6.32 -0.31
CA PHE A 106 2.94 7.38 -1.28
C PHE A 106 4.05 8.30 -0.78
N SER A 107 4.99 8.64 -1.65
CA SER A 107 6.07 9.58 -1.39
C SER A 107 6.36 10.40 -2.65
N GLY A 108 5.75 11.60 -2.74
CA GLY A 108 5.79 12.41 -3.96
C GLY A 108 5.17 11.66 -5.15
N THR A 109 5.93 11.49 -6.22
CA THR A 109 5.54 10.72 -7.41
C THR A 109 5.77 9.22 -7.27
N THR A 110 6.26 8.73 -6.13
CA THR A 110 6.51 7.30 -5.93
C THR A 110 5.37 6.66 -5.16
N ALA A 111 4.86 5.55 -5.67
CA ALA A 111 3.94 4.67 -4.95
C ALA A 111 4.60 3.31 -4.68
N GLN A 112 4.38 2.78 -3.48
CA GLN A 112 4.88 1.48 -3.06
C GLN A 112 3.70 0.59 -2.68
N PHE A 113 3.67 -0.62 -3.22
CA PHE A 113 2.73 -1.67 -2.88
C PHE A 113 3.50 -2.81 -2.21
N LEU A 114 2.99 -3.33 -1.09
CA LEU A 114 3.58 -4.45 -0.36
C LEU A 114 2.50 -5.41 0.11
N GLY A 115 2.48 -6.63 -0.43
CA GLY A 115 1.47 -7.65 -0.12
C GLY A 115 1.02 -8.41 -1.37
N PRO A 116 -0.11 -9.13 -1.30
CA PRO A 116 -0.74 -9.77 -2.44
C PRO A 116 -1.61 -8.76 -3.22
N PHE A 117 -1.33 -8.57 -4.49
CA PHE A 117 -2.18 -7.74 -5.36
C PHE A 117 -2.11 -8.20 -6.81
N VAL A 118 -3.15 -7.86 -7.57
CA VAL A 118 -3.17 -7.98 -9.03
C VAL A 118 -3.21 -6.58 -9.60
N ILE A 119 -2.32 -6.31 -10.56
CA ILE A 119 -2.26 -5.00 -11.23
C ILE A 119 -2.11 -5.19 -12.74
N PRO A 120 -2.96 -4.53 -13.56
CA PRO A 120 -2.67 -4.35 -14.98
C PRO A 120 -1.59 -3.29 -15.14
N LEU A 121 -0.56 -3.59 -15.91
CA LEU A 121 0.54 -2.68 -16.23
C LEU A 121 0.40 -2.18 -17.68
N PRO A 122 0.69 -0.90 -17.95
CA PRO A 122 0.85 -0.41 -19.32
C PRO A 122 1.90 -1.23 -20.07
N ALA A 123 1.69 -1.47 -21.36
CA ALA A 123 2.50 -2.43 -22.11
C ALA A 123 3.98 -2.04 -22.24
N ASP A 124 4.24 -0.75 -22.43
CA ASP A 124 5.59 -0.18 -22.44
C ASP A 124 6.28 -0.34 -21.08
N VAL A 125 5.56 -0.04 -19.99
CA VAL A 125 6.07 -0.18 -18.61
C VAL A 125 6.35 -1.63 -18.26
N ALA A 126 5.44 -2.54 -18.58
CA ALA A 126 5.57 -3.97 -18.32
C ALA A 126 6.79 -4.55 -19.06
N THR A 127 6.92 -4.21 -20.35
CA THR A 127 8.04 -4.65 -21.20
C THR A 127 9.37 -4.12 -20.67
N ALA A 128 9.45 -2.83 -20.32
CA ALA A 128 10.68 -2.23 -19.79
C ALA A 128 11.09 -2.84 -18.44
N ALA A 129 10.13 -3.27 -17.63
CA ALA A 129 10.37 -3.92 -16.34
C ALA A 129 10.58 -5.44 -16.43
N GLY A 130 10.35 -6.06 -17.60
CA GLY A 130 10.35 -7.52 -17.75
C GLY A 130 9.25 -8.22 -16.94
N LEU A 131 8.10 -7.56 -16.77
CA LEU A 131 6.96 -8.06 -16.01
C LEU A 131 5.77 -8.40 -16.94
N PRO A 132 4.90 -9.35 -16.55
CA PRO A 132 3.65 -9.62 -17.24
C PRO A 132 2.69 -8.41 -17.22
N LEU A 133 1.92 -8.25 -18.31
CA LEU A 133 0.88 -7.21 -18.42
C LEU A 133 -0.17 -7.32 -17.31
N LEU A 134 -0.58 -8.53 -16.97
CA LEU A 134 -1.43 -8.81 -15.81
C LEU A 134 -0.64 -9.66 -14.82
N SER A 135 -0.16 -9.00 -13.76
CA SER A 135 0.72 -9.61 -12.77
C SER A 135 -0.02 -9.87 -11.47
N LEU A 136 0.01 -11.12 -10.98
CA LEU A 136 -0.29 -11.44 -9.59
C LEU A 136 1.02 -11.40 -8.80
N THR A 137 1.15 -10.42 -7.92
CA THR A 137 2.37 -10.21 -7.14
C THR A 137 2.14 -10.54 -5.68
N HIS A 138 3.05 -11.30 -5.08
CA HIS A 138 3.19 -11.42 -3.63
C HIS A 138 4.56 -10.89 -3.24
N GLY A 139 4.60 -9.63 -2.83
CA GLY A 139 5.86 -8.97 -2.55
C GLY A 139 5.76 -7.46 -2.58
N ARG A 140 6.85 -6.81 -2.99
CA ARG A 140 6.97 -5.35 -3.01
C ARG A 140 7.14 -4.87 -4.44
N VAL A 141 6.31 -3.92 -4.87
CA VAL A 141 6.50 -3.18 -6.12
C VAL A 141 6.56 -1.70 -5.80
N VAL A 142 7.55 -1.02 -6.38
CA VAL A 142 7.73 0.42 -6.29
C VAL A 142 7.60 0.99 -7.69
N VAL A 143 6.67 1.92 -7.85
CA VAL A 143 6.37 2.54 -9.14
C VAL A 143 6.55 4.04 -9.07
N THR A 144 6.87 4.64 -10.21
CA THR A 144 6.75 6.08 -10.42
C THR A 144 5.41 6.37 -11.07
N LEU A 145 4.76 7.43 -10.60
CA LEU A 145 3.51 7.95 -11.12
C LEU A 145 3.76 9.23 -11.90
N ASP A 146 3.04 9.41 -13.01
CA ASP A 146 2.98 10.68 -13.75
C ASP A 146 2.11 11.71 -13.00
N GLN A 147 1.94 12.90 -13.58
CA GLN A 147 1.11 13.96 -12.99
C GLN A 147 -0.39 13.62 -12.95
N GLN A 148 -0.82 12.63 -13.71
CA GLN A 148 -2.19 12.13 -13.79
C GLN A 148 -2.43 10.94 -12.85
N GLY A 149 -1.37 10.45 -12.18
CA GLY A 149 -1.43 9.30 -11.28
C GLY A 149 -1.32 7.95 -11.98
N ASN A 150 -0.97 7.90 -13.27
CA ASN A 150 -0.72 6.66 -13.97
C ASN A 150 0.70 6.17 -13.70
N ILE A 151 0.89 4.85 -13.79
CA ILE A 151 2.22 4.24 -13.66
C ILE A 151 3.05 4.60 -14.89
N SER A 152 4.17 5.31 -14.67
CA SER A 152 5.11 5.68 -15.73
C SER A 152 6.34 4.78 -15.76
N SER A 153 6.72 4.15 -14.64
CA SER A 153 7.83 3.19 -14.58
C SER A 153 7.77 2.32 -13.33
N ILE A 154 8.40 1.14 -13.40
CA ILE A 154 8.66 0.28 -12.24
C ILE A 154 10.10 0.51 -11.78
N GLN A 155 10.29 1.01 -10.56
CA GLN A 155 11.62 1.21 -9.98
C GLN A 155 12.20 -0.09 -9.43
N SER A 156 11.34 -0.93 -8.83
CA SER A 156 11.73 -2.24 -8.33
C SER A 156 10.51 -3.13 -8.15
N ALA A 157 10.71 -4.43 -8.38
CA ALA A 157 9.76 -5.48 -8.04
C ALA A 157 10.52 -6.61 -7.34
N THR A 158 10.09 -6.98 -6.14
CA THR A 158 10.67 -8.08 -5.37
C THR A 158 9.58 -8.99 -4.81
N GLY A 159 9.90 -10.27 -4.59
CA GLY A 159 8.94 -11.30 -4.21
C GLY A 159 8.60 -12.21 -5.39
N THR A 160 7.39 -12.76 -5.41
CA THR A 160 6.93 -13.60 -6.52
C THR A 160 6.00 -12.81 -7.44
N VAL A 161 6.20 -12.98 -8.75
CA VAL A 161 5.33 -12.45 -9.78
C VAL A 161 4.88 -13.60 -10.65
N GLN A 162 3.57 -13.74 -10.81
CA GLN A 162 2.97 -14.76 -11.66
C GLN A 162 2.28 -14.09 -12.84
N ASP A 163 2.55 -14.62 -14.04
CA ASP A 163 1.88 -14.22 -15.27
C ASP A 163 0.47 -14.79 -15.30
N VAL A 164 -0.51 -13.93 -15.02
CA VAL A 164 -1.93 -14.31 -15.03
C VAL A 164 -2.41 -14.60 -16.46
N CYS A 165 -1.84 -13.91 -17.44
CA CYS A 165 -2.20 -14.11 -18.85
C CYS A 165 -1.84 -15.52 -19.30
N GLN A 166 -0.65 -16.00 -18.96
CA GLN A 166 -0.23 -17.37 -19.26
C GLN A 166 -1.14 -18.42 -18.61
N LEU A 167 -1.63 -18.17 -17.38
CA LEU A 167 -2.57 -19.08 -16.72
C LEU A 167 -3.95 -19.13 -17.40
N LEU A 168 -4.33 -18.06 -18.10
CA LEU A 168 -5.62 -17.89 -18.76
C LEU A 168 -5.63 -18.28 -20.24
N GLN A 169 -4.50 -18.75 -20.80
CA GLN A 169 -4.42 -19.29 -22.16
C GLN A 169 -5.08 -20.66 -22.31
#